data_AF-A0A8B7BME8-F1
#
_entry.id   AF-A0A8B7BME8-F1
#
_cell.length_a   1.000
_cell.length_b   1.000
_cell.length_c   1.000
_cell.angle_alpha   90.00
_cell.angle_beta   90.00
_cell.angle_gamma   90.00
#
_symmetry.space_group_name_H-M   'P 1'
#
loop_
_entity.id
_entity.type
_entity.pdbx_description
1 polymer ?
#
loop_
_entity_poly.entity_id
_entity_poly.type
_entity_poly.pdbx_seq_one_letter_code
_entity_poly.pdbx_strand_id
1 'polypeptide(L)'
;MGRRKFYGWGAAIVIFIVLMIVTPAIPQSQEYHDFADQRKLFLGIPNTLNVISNFPFLVIGLIGFVLCLRGSFRLSLQGEVWGWSCFFIGVAAVAFGSSYYHLKPNDARLVWDRLPMTIAFTSIMAIFIIERIDEKTGMTSIAPLVMAGIISILYWRFFDDLRLYALVQFVPCIIIPLMAILIPPMYTHSAYWLWAAGFYLLAKVEEAMDKVIYKWTHHIVSGHTLKHLCAAMVPVFLTLMLAKRSIEADRISLFQQWRIYWVRVKESRFKGESLDCEYTAVSTTT
;
A
#
# COMPACT_ATOMS: atom_id res chain seq x y z
N MET A 1 3.49 31.46 -7.79
CA MET A 1 2.54 30.33 -7.66
C MET A 1 1.14 30.88 -7.97
N GLY A 2 0.51 30.48 -9.09
CA GLY A 2 -0.58 31.26 -9.69
C GLY A 2 -1.94 31.19 -8.96
N ARG A 3 -2.64 32.34 -8.87
CA ARG A 3 -3.97 32.53 -8.24
C ARG A 3 -4.98 31.40 -8.47
N ARG A 4 -4.99 30.78 -9.66
CA ARG A 4 -5.88 29.65 -10.00
C ARG A 4 -5.68 28.41 -9.13
N LYS A 5 -4.44 28.06 -8.77
CA LYS A 5 -4.16 26.94 -7.87
C LYS A 5 -4.70 27.22 -6.46
N PHE A 6 -4.57 28.47 -6.00
CA PHE A 6 -5.07 28.90 -4.70
C PHE A 6 -6.60 28.78 -4.59
N TYR A 7 -7.34 29.26 -5.61
CA TYR A 7 -8.79 29.07 -5.66
C TYR A 7 -9.20 27.60 -5.74
N GLY A 8 -8.45 26.77 -6.48
CA GLY A 8 -8.69 25.33 -6.54
C GLY A 8 -8.55 24.64 -5.19
N TRP A 9 -7.47 24.93 -4.45
CA TRP A 9 -7.27 24.41 -3.09
C TRP A 9 -8.33 24.92 -2.11
N GLY A 10 -8.70 26.20 -2.19
CA GLY A 10 -9.77 26.78 -1.38
C GLY A 10 -11.12 26.09 -1.63
N ALA A 11 -11.49 25.89 -2.90
CA ALA A 11 -12.71 25.18 -3.26
C ALA A 11 -12.71 23.72 -2.76
N ALA A 12 -11.59 23.01 -2.90
CA ALA A 12 -11.46 21.63 -2.42
C ALA A 12 -11.65 21.52 -0.90
N ILE A 13 -11.08 22.46 -0.13
CA ILE A 13 -11.25 22.53 1.33
C ILE A 13 -12.72 22.81 1.69
N VAL A 14 -13.36 23.76 1.00
CA VAL A 14 -14.78 24.08 1.24
C VAL A 14 -15.67 22.86 0.94
N ILE A 15 -15.47 22.21 -0.20
CA ILE A 15 -16.20 20.99 -0.57
C ILE A 15 -15.99 19.91 0.49
N PHE A 16 -14.74 19.70 0.94
CA PHE A 16 -14.42 18.73 1.97
C PHE A 16 -15.15 19.01 3.30
N ILE A 17 -15.17 20.27 3.75
CA ILE A 17 -15.89 20.68 4.96
C ILE A 17 -17.39 20.46 4.80
N VAL A 18 -17.96 20.87 3.66
CA VAL A 18 -19.39 20.65 3.37
C VAL A 18 -19.72 19.16 3.40
N LEU A 19 -18.89 18.30 2.81
CA LEU A 19 -19.08 16.84 2.85
C LEU A 19 -19.02 16.29 4.29
N MET A 20 -18.10 16.78 5.12
CA MET A 20 -18.00 16.40 6.53
C MET A 20 -19.22 16.85 7.36
N ILE A 21 -19.88 17.94 6.98
CA ILE A 21 -21.10 18.43 7.65
C ILE A 21 -22.34 17.67 7.17
N VAL A 22 -22.45 17.43 5.86
CA VAL A 22 -23.67 16.88 5.25
C VAL A 22 -23.74 15.35 5.35
N THR A 23 -22.60 14.66 5.34
CA THR A 23 -22.58 13.21 5.54
C THR A 23 -22.63 12.87 7.03
N PRO A 24 -23.34 11.79 7.43
CA PRO A 24 -23.35 11.37 8.83
C PRO A 24 -21.96 10.91 9.27
N ALA A 25 -21.64 11.13 10.55
CA ALA A 25 -20.44 10.58 11.16
C ALA A 25 -20.47 9.05 11.08
N ILE A 26 -19.29 8.43 10.91
CA ILE A 26 -19.16 6.97 10.88
C ILE A 26 -18.57 6.53 12.22
N PRO A 27 -19.40 6.07 13.17
CA PRO A 27 -18.92 5.64 14.48
C PRO A 27 -18.13 4.34 14.40
N GLN A 28 -17.28 4.11 15.39
CA GLN A 28 -16.57 2.85 15.52
C GLN A 28 -17.51 1.75 16.00
N SER A 29 -17.87 0.85 15.08
CA SER A 29 -18.60 -0.36 15.45
C SER A 29 -17.78 -1.17 16.46
N GLN A 30 -18.44 -1.57 17.56
CA GLN A 30 -17.84 -2.43 18.58
C GLN A 30 -17.70 -3.87 18.11
N GLU A 31 -18.47 -4.29 17.10
CA GLU A 31 -18.30 -5.59 16.44
C GLU A 31 -16.92 -5.72 15.75
N TYR A 32 -16.26 -4.58 15.45
CA TYR A 32 -14.89 -4.57 14.92
C TYR A 32 -13.87 -5.22 15.88
N HIS A 33 -14.20 -5.32 17.17
CA HIS A 33 -13.37 -5.98 18.16
C HIS A 33 -13.64 -7.49 18.28
N ASP A 34 -14.75 -7.97 17.70
CA ASP A 34 -15.21 -9.36 17.80
C ASP A 34 -14.63 -10.22 16.67
N PHE A 35 -13.36 -10.61 16.86
CA PHE A 35 -12.65 -11.48 15.93
C PHE A 35 -13.20 -12.90 15.90
N ALA A 36 -13.11 -13.56 14.75
CA ALA A 36 -13.52 -14.93 14.56
C ALA A 36 -12.67 -15.92 15.38
N ASP A 37 -11.34 -15.77 15.33
CA ASP A 37 -10.41 -16.61 16.10
C ASP A 37 -10.02 -15.93 17.41
N GLN A 38 -10.62 -16.43 18.50
CA GLN A 38 -10.34 -15.97 19.86
C GLN A 38 -9.54 -16.99 20.69
N ARG A 39 -8.99 -18.02 20.03
CA ARG A 39 -8.34 -19.13 20.72
C ARG A 39 -7.06 -18.69 21.44
N LYS A 40 -6.76 -19.42 22.51
CA LYS A 40 -5.50 -19.37 23.26
C LYS A 40 -4.71 -20.62 22.93
N LEU A 41 -3.79 -20.53 21.98
CA LEU A 41 -3.00 -21.66 21.50
C LEU A 41 -1.61 -21.68 22.15
N PHE A 42 -0.82 -20.62 21.97
CA PHE A 42 0.55 -20.52 22.47
C PHE A 42 0.60 -19.82 23.83
N LEU A 43 1.15 -20.47 24.85
CA LEU A 43 1.47 -19.88 26.16
C LEU A 43 0.30 -19.09 26.81
N GLY A 44 -0.95 -19.42 26.46
CA GLY A 44 -2.14 -18.72 26.95
C GLY A 44 -2.40 -17.34 26.33
N ILE A 45 -1.70 -16.95 25.27
CA ILE A 45 -1.88 -15.66 24.58
C ILE A 45 -3.30 -15.59 23.99
N PRO A 46 -4.16 -14.63 24.38
CA PRO A 46 -5.47 -14.43 23.78
C PRO A 46 -5.36 -14.02 22.31
N ASN A 47 -6.31 -14.45 21.47
CA ASN A 47 -6.32 -14.17 20.03
C ASN A 47 -4.98 -14.53 19.36
N THR A 48 -4.40 -15.68 19.72
CA THR A 48 -2.98 -16.00 19.49
C THR A 48 -2.54 -15.72 18.05
N LEU A 49 -3.30 -16.20 17.06
CA LEU A 49 -2.93 -16.04 15.65
C LEU A 49 -3.00 -14.60 15.18
N ASN A 50 -3.96 -13.81 15.66
CA ASN A 50 -4.05 -12.37 15.36
C ASN A 50 -2.88 -11.59 15.97
N VAL A 51 -2.33 -12.02 17.11
CA VAL A 51 -1.13 -11.41 17.72
C VAL A 51 0.13 -11.80 16.93
N ILE A 52 0.38 -13.10 16.76
CA ILE A 52 1.64 -13.60 16.18
C ILE A 52 1.77 -13.25 14.69
N SER A 53 0.67 -13.19 13.94
CA SER A 53 0.68 -12.82 12.52
C SER A 53 1.14 -11.39 12.25
N ASN A 54 1.36 -10.57 13.27
CA ASN A 54 2.00 -9.26 13.15
C ASN A 54 3.54 -9.31 13.08
N PHE A 55 4.17 -10.41 13.47
CA PHE A 55 5.62 -10.56 13.47
C PHE A 55 6.29 -10.27 12.12
N PRO A 56 5.73 -10.66 10.96
CA PRO A 56 6.29 -10.30 9.66
C PRO A 56 6.48 -8.80 9.46
N PHE A 57 5.57 -7.95 9.95
CA PHE A 57 5.73 -6.49 9.87
C PHE A 57 6.99 -6.02 10.60
N LEU A 58 7.30 -6.59 11.77
CA LEU A 58 8.52 -6.25 12.51
C LEU A 58 9.76 -6.61 11.70
N VAL A 59 9.82 -7.83 11.17
CA VAL A 59 10.96 -8.34 10.39
C VAL A 59 11.21 -7.45 9.17
N ILE A 60 10.17 -7.21 8.37
CA ILE A 60 10.31 -6.46 7.12
C ILE A 60 10.54 -4.97 7.40
N GLY A 61 9.88 -4.41 8.41
CA GLY A 61 10.07 -3.03 8.85
C GLY A 61 11.51 -2.76 9.28
N LEU A 62 12.10 -3.64 10.11
CA LEU A 62 13.49 -3.50 10.55
C LEU A 62 14.49 -3.69 9.41
N ILE A 63 14.30 -4.71 8.56
CA ILE A 63 15.17 -4.95 7.40
C ILE A 63 15.15 -3.74 6.48
N GLY A 64 13.96 -3.26 6.10
CA GLY A 64 13.82 -2.11 5.21
C GLY A 64 14.43 -0.84 5.81
N PHE A 65 14.20 -0.58 7.11
CA PHE A 65 14.79 0.57 7.79
C PHE A 65 16.32 0.52 7.81
N VAL A 66 16.92 -0.63 8.13
CA VAL A 66 18.38 -0.80 8.12
C VAL A 66 18.95 -0.63 6.71
N LEU A 67 18.28 -1.15 5.68
CA LEU A 67 18.71 -1.00 4.29
C LEU A 67 18.61 0.47 3.81
N CYS A 68 17.63 1.24 4.29
CA CYS A 68 17.58 2.68 4.09
C CYS A 68 18.79 3.38 4.71
N LEU A 69 19.09 3.11 5.98
CA LEU A 69 20.20 3.75 6.70
C LEU A 69 21.58 3.41 6.13
N ARG A 70 21.76 2.17 5.64
CA ARG A 70 23.01 1.72 5.01
C ARG A 70 23.20 2.22 3.58
N GLY A 71 22.23 2.95 3.01
CA GLY A 71 22.27 3.39 1.62
C GLY A 71 22.26 2.23 0.62
N SER A 72 21.73 1.06 1.02
CA SER A 72 21.70 -0.14 0.17
C SER A 72 20.62 -0.05 -0.91
N PHE A 73 19.60 0.78 -0.68
CA PHE A 73 18.64 1.14 -1.72
C PHE A 73 19.16 2.28 -2.58
N ARG A 74 18.80 2.26 -3.87
CA ARG A 74 19.08 3.37 -4.79
C ARG A 74 18.11 4.53 -4.53
N LEU A 75 18.33 5.22 -3.40
CA LEU A 75 17.62 6.43 -2.99
C LEU A 75 18.47 7.61 -3.44
N SER A 76 18.01 8.38 -4.43
CA SER A 76 18.78 9.52 -4.96
C SER A 76 18.47 10.84 -4.28
N LEU A 77 17.31 10.94 -3.61
CA LEU A 77 16.78 12.19 -3.07
C LEU A 77 16.65 12.12 -1.55
N GLN A 78 16.91 13.24 -0.86
CA GLN A 78 16.83 13.28 0.60
C GLN A 78 15.40 13.03 1.10
N GLY A 79 14.40 13.53 0.37
CA GLY A 79 12.98 13.27 0.66
C GLY A 79 12.61 11.78 0.60
N GLU A 80 13.26 11.00 -0.27
CA GLU A 80 13.03 9.55 -0.33
C GLU A 80 13.57 8.85 0.92
N VAL A 81 14.77 9.24 1.39
CA VAL A 81 15.34 8.67 2.62
C VAL A 81 14.40 8.90 3.79
N TRP A 82 13.95 10.14 4.00
CA TRP A 82 13.01 10.47 5.07
C TRP A 82 11.68 9.72 4.93
N GLY A 83 11.09 9.73 3.74
CA GLY A 83 9.81 9.06 3.49
C GLY A 83 9.88 7.55 3.72
N TRP A 84 10.90 6.88 3.17
CA TRP A 84 11.07 5.43 3.32
C TRP A 84 11.44 5.04 4.74
N SER A 85 12.27 5.84 5.43
CA SER A 85 12.54 5.65 6.86
C SER A 85 11.26 5.75 7.69
N CYS A 86 10.44 6.78 7.49
CA CYS A 86 9.15 6.92 8.19
C CYS A 86 8.21 5.75 7.89
N PHE A 87 8.15 5.30 6.62
CA PHE A 87 7.37 4.13 6.24
C PHE A 87 7.81 2.87 6.99
N PHE A 88 9.09 2.52 6.94
CA PHE A 88 9.60 1.29 7.55
C PHE A 88 9.55 1.32 9.09
N ILE A 89 9.77 2.48 9.71
CA ILE A 89 9.53 2.69 11.15
C ILE A 89 8.05 2.46 11.47
N GLY A 90 7.14 3.04 10.68
CA GLY A 90 5.70 2.85 10.82
C GLY A 90 5.32 1.37 10.72
N VAL A 91 5.82 0.66 9.71
CA VAL A 91 5.61 -0.79 9.51
C VAL A 91 6.13 -1.60 10.70
N ALA A 92 7.34 -1.33 11.20
CA ALA A 92 7.86 -2.01 12.38
C ALA A 92 7.00 -1.73 13.63
N ALA A 93 6.53 -0.49 13.79
CA ALA A 93 5.66 -0.08 14.89
C ALA A 93 4.25 -0.69 14.82
N VAL A 94 3.72 -0.99 13.61
CA VAL A 94 2.46 -1.75 13.44
C VAL A 94 2.54 -3.08 14.18
N ALA A 95 3.69 -3.76 14.15
CA ALA A 95 3.83 -5.05 14.81
C ALA A 95 3.51 -4.99 16.31
N PHE A 96 3.99 -3.95 16.99
CA PHE A 96 3.75 -3.74 18.42
C PHE A 96 2.35 -3.20 18.70
N GLY A 97 1.91 -2.19 17.93
CA GLY A 97 0.60 -1.58 18.07
C GLY A 97 -0.56 -2.54 17.86
N SER A 98 -0.50 -3.28 16.75
CA SER A 98 -1.48 -4.31 16.40
C SER A 98 -1.49 -5.45 17.40
N SER A 99 -0.32 -5.96 17.81
CA SER A 99 -0.23 -7.00 18.84
C SER A 99 -0.86 -6.54 20.16
N TYR A 100 -0.57 -5.30 20.60
CA TYR A 100 -1.12 -4.75 21.83
C TYR A 100 -2.65 -4.63 21.81
N TYR A 101 -3.20 -4.22 20.66
CA TYR A 101 -4.64 -4.23 20.40
C TYR A 101 -5.22 -5.64 20.45
N HIS A 102 -4.64 -6.59 19.72
CA HIS A 102 -5.16 -7.96 19.64
C HIS A 102 -5.09 -8.73 20.95
N LEU A 103 -4.18 -8.40 21.87
CA LEU A 103 -4.14 -9.01 23.20
C LEU A 103 -5.42 -8.73 24.01
N LYS A 104 -6.05 -7.57 23.85
CA LYS A 104 -7.33 -7.24 24.49
C LYS A 104 -8.03 -6.13 23.68
N PRO A 105 -8.79 -6.49 22.65
CA PRO A 105 -9.36 -5.54 21.70
C PRO A 105 -10.26 -4.51 22.41
N ASN A 106 -10.05 -3.23 22.11
CA ASN A 106 -10.89 -2.09 22.45
C ASN A 106 -10.39 -0.84 21.72
N ASP A 107 -11.22 0.20 21.66
CA ASP A 107 -10.91 1.46 20.97
C ASP A 107 -9.63 2.15 21.46
N ALA A 108 -9.37 2.14 22.77
CA ALA A 108 -8.18 2.80 23.32
C ALA A 108 -6.89 2.12 22.84
N ARG A 109 -6.90 0.80 22.67
CA ARG A 109 -5.77 0.06 22.12
C ARG A 109 -5.71 0.10 20.60
N LEU A 110 -6.85 0.18 19.93
CA LEU A 110 -6.94 0.31 18.48
C LEU A 110 -6.27 1.60 17.95
N VAL A 111 -6.19 2.65 18.77
CA VAL A 111 -5.36 3.83 18.48
C VAL A 111 -3.92 3.44 18.17
N TRP A 112 -3.34 2.53 18.97
CA TRP A 112 -1.94 2.11 18.82
C TRP A 112 -1.72 1.21 17.61
N ASP A 113 -2.75 0.51 17.14
CA ASP A 113 -2.72 -0.24 15.89
C ASP A 113 -2.81 0.70 14.67
N ARG A 114 -3.75 1.65 14.70
CA ARG A 114 -3.99 2.57 13.59
C ARG A 114 -2.95 3.66 13.41
N LEU A 115 -2.37 4.16 14.49
CA LEU A 115 -1.41 5.27 14.43
C LEU A 115 -0.17 4.91 13.58
N PRO A 116 0.56 3.80 13.84
CA PRO A 116 1.66 3.35 12.98
C PRO A 116 1.24 3.10 11.53
N MET A 117 0.05 2.51 11.32
CA MET A 117 -0.50 2.31 9.96
C MET A 117 -0.68 3.64 9.21
N THR A 118 -1.26 4.66 9.85
CA THR A 118 -1.45 5.97 9.20
C THR A 118 -0.13 6.66 8.88
N ILE A 119 0.88 6.55 9.76
CA ILE A 119 2.23 7.05 9.48
C ILE A 119 2.79 6.33 8.25
N ALA A 120 2.64 5.01 8.16
CA ALA A 120 3.07 4.26 7.00
C ALA A 120 2.37 4.73 5.72
N PHE A 121 1.02 4.74 5.66
CA PHE A 121 0.26 5.15 4.46
C PHE A 121 0.58 6.56 3.98
N THR A 122 0.62 7.52 4.90
CA THR A 122 0.91 8.91 4.58
C THR A 122 2.35 9.10 4.10
N SER A 123 3.29 8.32 4.65
CA SER A 123 4.67 8.30 4.17
C SER A 123 4.78 7.71 2.77
N ILE A 124 4.09 6.60 2.46
CA ILE A 124 4.12 6.04 1.08
C ILE A 124 3.50 7.00 0.09
N MET A 125 2.42 7.69 0.47
CA MET A 125 1.78 8.68 -0.39
C MET A 125 2.76 9.83 -0.71
N ALA A 126 3.47 10.35 0.29
CA ALA A 126 4.47 11.40 0.09
C ALA A 126 5.61 10.94 -0.83
N ILE A 127 6.13 9.72 -0.63
CA ILE A 127 7.15 9.12 -1.50
C ILE A 127 6.61 8.96 -2.92
N PHE A 128 5.38 8.49 -3.07
CA PHE A 128 4.78 8.30 -4.38
C PHE A 128 4.64 9.63 -5.14
N ILE A 129 4.35 10.73 -4.42
CA ILE A 129 4.39 12.10 -4.98
C ILE A 129 5.81 12.47 -5.43
N ILE A 130 6.85 12.15 -4.65
CA ILE A 130 8.26 12.36 -5.05
C ILE A 130 8.55 11.63 -6.38
N GLU A 131 8.15 10.35 -6.49
CA GLU A 131 8.48 9.53 -7.65
C GLU A 131 7.67 9.85 -8.91
N ARG A 132 6.51 10.51 -8.80
CA ARG A 132 5.57 10.75 -9.92
C ARG A 132 5.39 12.21 -10.30
N ILE A 133 5.61 13.14 -9.37
CA ILE A 133 5.40 14.57 -9.59
C ILE A 133 6.74 15.29 -9.59
N ASP A 134 7.29 15.54 -8.40
CA ASP A 134 8.61 16.16 -8.22
C ASP A 134 9.09 16.04 -6.77
N GLU A 135 10.40 16.15 -6.57
CA GLU A 135 11.06 16.06 -5.26
C GLU A 135 10.55 17.12 -4.27
N LYS A 136 10.43 18.38 -4.70
CA LYS A 136 10.14 19.50 -3.81
C LYS A 136 8.73 19.39 -3.25
N THR A 137 7.74 19.14 -4.12
CA THR A 137 6.35 18.93 -3.71
C THR A 137 6.23 17.69 -2.83
N GLY A 138 6.90 16.60 -3.18
CA GLY A 138 6.86 15.37 -2.39
C GLY A 138 7.49 15.51 -1.01
N MET A 139 8.69 16.08 -0.91
CA MET A 139 9.37 16.33 0.38
C MET A 139 8.57 17.27 1.29
N THR A 140 8.04 18.36 0.74
CA THR A 140 7.20 19.30 1.50
C THR A 140 5.85 18.69 1.91
N SER A 141 5.40 17.63 1.24
CA SER A 141 4.16 16.90 1.58
C SER A 141 4.32 15.89 2.73
N ILE A 142 5.54 15.45 3.07
CA ILE A 142 5.76 14.43 4.11
C ILE A 142 5.17 14.87 5.46
N ALA A 143 5.62 16.02 5.97
CA ALA A 143 5.16 16.53 7.26
C ALA A 143 3.63 16.76 7.31
N PRO A 144 2.99 17.48 6.36
CA PRO A 144 1.55 17.69 6.43
C PRO A 144 0.74 16.41 6.24
N LEU A 145 1.18 15.45 5.41
CA LEU A 145 0.49 14.17 5.26
C LEU A 145 0.58 13.33 6.54
N VAL A 146 1.76 13.23 7.16
CA VAL A 146 1.92 12.50 8.43
C VAL A 146 1.09 13.15 9.53
N MET A 147 1.09 14.48 9.63
CA MET A 147 0.25 15.21 10.58
C MET A 147 -1.25 14.98 10.32
N ALA A 148 -1.69 14.96 9.06
CA ALA A 148 -3.07 14.62 8.70
C ALA A 148 -3.43 13.19 9.13
N GLY A 149 -2.50 12.24 8.98
CA GLY A 149 -2.63 10.87 9.50
C GLY A 149 -2.86 10.84 11.02
N ILE A 150 -1.99 11.51 11.78
CA ILE A 150 -2.11 11.59 13.25
C ILE A 150 -3.42 12.26 13.66
N ILE A 151 -3.75 13.40 13.05
CA ILE A 151 -5.00 14.14 13.32
C ILE A 151 -6.22 13.26 13.02
N SER A 152 -6.18 12.45 11.95
CA SER A 152 -7.30 11.54 11.63
C SER A 152 -7.60 10.54 12.75
N ILE A 153 -6.56 10.04 13.43
CA ILE A 153 -6.70 9.10 14.55
C ILE A 153 -7.17 9.80 15.82
N LEU A 154 -6.62 10.98 16.11
CA LEU A 154 -7.06 11.78 17.26
C LEU A 154 -8.52 12.20 17.09
N TYR A 155 -8.89 12.66 15.90
CA TYR A 155 -10.26 13.05 15.58
C TYR A 155 -11.21 11.87 15.77
N TRP A 156 -10.89 10.69 15.21
CA TRP A 156 -11.66 9.48 15.47
C TRP A 156 -11.76 9.18 16.97
N ARG A 157 -10.66 9.28 17.72
CA ARG A 157 -10.65 8.95 19.15
C ARG A 157 -11.52 9.89 20.01
N PHE A 158 -11.59 11.18 19.66
CA PHE A 158 -12.34 12.17 20.44
C PHE A 158 -13.78 12.36 20.00
N PHE A 159 -14.06 12.20 18.70
CA PHE A 159 -15.37 12.48 18.10
C PHE A 159 -16.11 11.22 17.63
N ASP A 160 -15.50 10.03 17.79
CA ASP A 160 -16.01 8.74 17.30
C ASP A 160 -16.44 8.82 15.82
N ASP A 161 -15.56 9.34 14.98
CA ASP A 161 -15.83 9.53 13.55
C ASP A 161 -14.66 9.08 12.69
N LEU A 162 -14.87 7.99 11.94
CA LEU A 162 -13.87 7.30 11.14
C LEU A 162 -13.61 7.94 9.78
N ARG A 163 -14.40 8.93 9.34
CA ARG A 163 -14.32 9.45 7.96
C ARG A 163 -12.93 9.94 7.58
N LEU A 164 -12.25 10.67 8.45
CA LEU A 164 -10.88 11.14 8.20
C LEU A 164 -9.89 9.98 8.07
N TYR A 165 -10.00 9.00 8.96
CA TYR A 165 -9.15 7.82 8.92
C TYR A 165 -9.41 6.97 7.68
N ALA A 166 -10.67 6.80 7.30
CA ALA A 166 -11.07 6.08 6.08
C ALA A 166 -10.47 6.74 4.83
N LEU A 167 -10.40 8.08 4.78
CA LEU A 167 -9.72 8.76 3.67
C LEU A 167 -8.23 8.46 3.64
N VAL A 168 -7.55 8.57 4.79
CA VAL A 168 -6.12 8.22 4.89
C VAL A 168 -5.86 6.78 4.48
N GLN A 169 -6.79 5.87 4.78
CA GLN A 169 -6.67 4.45 4.51
C GLN A 169 -6.96 4.09 3.05
N PHE A 170 -8.08 4.55 2.48
CA PHE A 170 -8.59 4.06 1.20
C PHE A 170 -8.22 4.93 0.00
N VAL A 171 -8.01 6.24 0.17
CA VAL A 171 -7.62 7.12 -0.94
C VAL A 171 -6.29 6.67 -1.57
N PRO A 172 -5.23 6.33 -0.80
CA PRO A 172 -4.01 5.79 -1.38
C PRO A 172 -4.22 4.53 -2.22
N CYS A 173 -5.13 3.64 -1.81
CA CYS A 173 -5.42 2.39 -2.51
C CYS A 173 -6.01 2.59 -3.90
N ILE A 174 -6.59 3.76 -4.18
CA ILE A 174 -7.15 4.10 -5.49
C ILE A 174 -6.16 4.96 -6.27
N ILE A 175 -5.63 6.00 -5.63
CA ILE A 175 -4.78 7.00 -6.31
C ILE A 175 -3.45 6.40 -6.75
N ILE A 176 -2.79 5.62 -5.89
CA ILE A 176 -1.48 5.03 -6.19
C ILE A 176 -1.55 4.13 -7.44
N PRO A 177 -2.44 3.11 -7.52
CA PRO A 177 -2.48 2.28 -8.73
C PRO A 177 -2.92 3.06 -9.96
N LEU A 178 -3.89 3.97 -9.84
CA LEU A 178 -4.34 4.80 -10.96
C LEU A 178 -3.18 5.63 -11.53
N MET A 179 -2.45 6.34 -10.68
CA MET A 179 -1.30 7.14 -11.08
C MET A 179 -0.12 6.27 -11.52
N ALA A 180 0.09 5.09 -10.94
CA ALA A 180 1.16 4.18 -11.36
C ALA A 180 0.94 3.66 -12.79
N ILE A 181 -0.33 3.54 -13.22
CA ILE A 181 -0.71 3.18 -14.59
C ILE A 181 -0.57 4.36 -15.55
N LEU A 182 -1.06 5.54 -15.14
CA LEU A 182 -1.23 6.69 -16.04
C LEU A 182 0.02 7.59 -16.15
N ILE A 183 0.80 7.71 -15.08
CA ILE A 183 1.92 8.66 -15.00
C ILE A 183 3.24 7.91 -15.18
N PRO A 184 4.12 8.36 -16.08
CA PRO A 184 5.44 7.80 -16.23
C PRO A 184 6.23 7.79 -14.91
N PRO A 185 6.84 6.65 -14.53
CA PRO A 185 7.61 6.56 -13.31
C PRO A 185 9.01 7.18 -13.48
N MET A 186 9.58 7.70 -12.38
CA MET A 186 10.99 8.07 -12.32
C MET A 186 11.92 6.84 -12.27
N TYR A 187 11.43 5.73 -11.73
CA TYR A 187 12.19 4.50 -11.51
C TYR A 187 11.58 3.30 -12.22
N THR A 188 12.43 2.33 -12.55
CA THR A 188 12.01 1.03 -13.08
C THR A 188 11.18 0.26 -12.03
N HIS A 189 10.53 -0.84 -12.46
CA HIS A 189 9.74 -1.72 -11.59
C HIS A 189 8.49 -1.07 -10.97
N SER A 190 7.91 -0.05 -11.61
CA SER A 190 6.66 0.61 -11.18
C SER A 190 5.49 -0.35 -10.95
N ALA A 191 5.47 -1.52 -11.63
CA ALA A 191 4.45 -2.55 -11.45
C ALA A 191 4.37 -3.08 -9.99
N TYR A 192 5.41 -2.96 -9.18
CA TYR A 192 5.39 -3.35 -7.77
C TYR A 192 4.42 -2.50 -6.94
N TRP A 193 4.15 -1.25 -7.33
CA TRP A 193 3.09 -0.44 -6.71
C TRP A 193 1.70 -1.06 -6.91
N LEU A 194 1.48 -1.74 -8.04
CA LEU A 194 0.22 -2.44 -8.31
C LEU A 194 0.10 -3.73 -7.49
N TRP A 195 1.20 -4.48 -7.34
CA TRP A 195 1.25 -5.64 -6.44
C TRP A 195 0.98 -5.24 -4.99
N ALA A 196 1.62 -4.18 -4.51
CA ALA A 196 1.39 -3.61 -3.19
C ALA A 196 -0.10 -3.22 -2.99
N ALA A 197 -0.70 -2.52 -3.95
CA ALA A 197 -2.12 -2.17 -3.89
C ALA A 197 -3.02 -3.43 -3.89
N GLY A 198 -2.72 -4.42 -4.73
CA GLY A 198 -3.47 -5.67 -4.83
C GLY A 198 -3.46 -6.48 -3.52
N PHE A 199 -2.30 -6.66 -2.89
CA PHE A 199 -2.20 -7.35 -1.60
C PHE A 199 -2.88 -6.60 -0.46
N TYR A 200 -2.85 -5.26 -0.49
CA TYR A 200 -3.59 -4.47 0.49
C TYR A 200 -5.10 -4.62 0.34
N LEU A 201 -5.61 -4.57 -0.91
CA LEU A 201 -7.04 -4.81 -1.19
C LEU A 201 -7.45 -6.22 -0.78
N LEU A 202 -6.62 -7.23 -1.05
CA LEU A 202 -6.85 -8.59 -0.60
C LEU A 202 -6.95 -8.67 0.94
N ALA A 203 -6.04 -8.02 1.67
CA ALA A 203 -6.12 -7.95 3.12
C ALA A 203 -7.43 -7.31 3.62
N LYS A 204 -7.97 -6.31 2.91
CA LYS A 204 -9.26 -5.71 3.25
C LYS A 204 -10.45 -6.64 3.01
N VAL A 205 -10.40 -7.45 1.95
CA VAL A 205 -11.41 -8.49 1.73
C VAL A 205 -11.33 -9.56 2.82
N GLU A 206 -10.13 -10.00 3.19
CA GLU A 206 -9.91 -10.97 4.26
C GLU A 206 -10.38 -10.46 5.63
N GLU A 207 -10.17 -9.17 5.92
CA GLU A 207 -10.70 -8.49 7.11
C GLU A 207 -12.22 -8.53 7.14
N ALA A 208 -12.88 -8.17 6.03
CA ALA A 208 -14.34 -8.18 5.95
C ALA A 208 -14.93 -9.60 6.05
N MET A 209 -14.19 -10.60 5.56
CA MET A 209 -14.61 -12.00 5.51
C MET A 209 -14.07 -12.83 6.69
N ASP A 210 -13.65 -12.21 7.80
CA ASP A 210 -12.94 -12.87 8.91
C ASP A 210 -13.62 -14.18 9.36
N LYS A 211 -14.90 -14.10 9.73
CA LYS A 211 -15.71 -15.24 10.20
C LYS A 211 -15.98 -16.27 9.10
N VAL A 212 -16.17 -15.82 7.85
CA VAL A 212 -16.43 -16.70 6.70
C VAL A 212 -15.21 -17.54 6.39
N ILE A 213 -14.04 -16.90 6.29
CA ILE A 213 -12.75 -17.57 6.05
C ILE A 213 -12.47 -18.53 7.20
N TYR A 214 -12.67 -18.10 8.45
CA TYR A 214 -12.42 -18.98 9.60
C TYR A 214 -13.26 -20.25 9.56
N LYS A 215 -14.53 -20.16 9.13
CA LYS A 215 -15.38 -21.34 8.93
C LYS A 215 -14.88 -22.21 7.77
N TRP A 216 -14.50 -21.61 6.64
CA TRP A 216 -14.02 -22.33 5.45
C TRP A 216 -12.70 -23.05 5.68
N THR A 217 -11.81 -22.48 6.50
CA THR A 217 -10.53 -23.11 6.87
C THR A 217 -10.68 -24.13 7.99
N HIS A 218 -11.91 -24.57 8.31
CA HIS A 218 -12.22 -25.47 9.41
C HIS A 218 -11.66 -24.98 10.76
N HIS A 219 -11.74 -23.68 11.00
CA HIS A 219 -11.26 -23.00 12.19
C HIS A 219 -9.73 -23.11 12.38
N ILE A 220 -8.96 -23.36 11.31
CA ILE A 220 -7.49 -23.42 11.38
C ILE A 220 -6.90 -22.01 11.40
N VAL A 221 -7.32 -21.13 10.48
CA VAL A 221 -6.84 -19.74 10.35
C VAL A 221 -8.01 -18.80 10.00
N SER A 222 -8.10 -17.65 10.65
CA SER A 222 -9.15 -16.65 10.38
C SER A 222 -8.78 -15.68 9.26
N GLY A 223 -9.77 -15.00 8.69
CA GLY A 223 -9.51 -13.97 7.67
C GLY A 223 -8.69 -12.83 8.22
N HIS A 224 -8.86 -12.44 9.49
CA HIS A 224 -8.08 -11.40 10.13
C HIS A 224 -6.59 -11.79 10.30
N THR A 225 -6.31 -13.07 10.56
CA THR A 225 -4.92 -13.58 10.57
C THR A 225 -4.32 -13.50 9.16
N LEU A 226 -5.07 -13.91 8.12
CA LEU A 226 -4.60 -13.80 6.73
C LEU A 226 -4.39 -12.35 6.32
N LYS A 227 -5.27 -11.43 6.76
CA LYS A 227 -5.15 -10.00 6.54
C LYS A 227 -3.78 -9.48 6.92
N HIS A 228 -3.25 -9.88 8.08
CA HIS A 228 -1.96 -9.40 8.55
C HIS A 228 -0.84 -9.90 7.63
N LEU A 229 -0.91 -11.17 7.21
CA LEU A 229 0.07 -11.75 6.31
C LEU A 229 0.03 -11.10 4.93
N CYS A 230 -1.17 -10.91 4.36
CA CYS A 230 -1.36 -10.23 3.07
C CYS A 230 -0.94 -8.75 3.13
N ALA A 231 -1.30 -8.03 4.20
CA ALA A 231 -0.85 -6.66 4.39
C ALA A 231 0.67 -6.56 4.61
N ALA A 232 1.31 -7.57 5.24
CA ALA A 232 2.76 -7.63 5.38
C ALA A 232 3.48 -7.84 4.04
N MET A 233 2.81 -8.36 3.00
CA MET A 233 3.39 -8.44 1.66
C MET A 233 3.57 -7.06 1.02
N VAL A 234 2.80 -6.04 1.42
CA VAL A 234 2.94 -4.66 0.92
C VAL A 234 4.38 -4.14 1.09
N PRO A 235 4.94 -4.07 2.32
CA PRO A 235 6.33 -3.67 2.49
C PRO A 235 7.34 -4.65 1.88
N VAL A 236 7.01 -5.94 1.69
CA VAL A 236 7.89 -6.87 0.95
C VAL A 236 8.05 -6.43 -0.49
N PHE A 237 6.94 -6.22 -1.22
CA PHE A 237 6.99 -5.81 -2.62
C PHE A 237 7.70 -4.46 -2.77
N LEU A 238 7.43 -3.50 -1.88
CA LEU A 238 8.12 -2.21 -1.90
C LEU A 238 9.61 -2.35 -1.58
N THR A 239 10.00 -3.23 -0.66
CA THR A 239 11.42 -3.52 -0.38
C THR A 239 12.12 -4.13 -1.60
N LEU A 240 11.48 -5.09 -2.28
CA LEU A 240 12.01 -5.71 -3.49
C LEU A 240 12.12 -4.70 -4.65
N MET A 241 11.13 -3.82 -4.79
CA MET A 241 11.18 -2.71 -5.73
C MET A 241 12.38 -1.82 -5.46
N LEU A 242 12.58 -1.39 -4.21
CA LEU A 242 13.71 -0.53 -3.82
C LEU A 242 15.08 -1.18 -4.03
N ALA A 243 15.17 -2.49 -3.81
CA ALA A 243 16.42 -3.24 -4.03
C ALA A 243 16.77 -3.38 -5.51
N LYS A 244 15.78 -3.49 -6.40
CA LYS A 244 15.98 -3.75 -7.84
C LYS A 244 15.87 -2.52 -8.74
N ARG A 245 15.29 -1.42 -8.24
CA ARG A 245 15.00 -0.25 -9.06
C ARG A 245 16.27 0.44 -9.56
N SER A 246 16.14 1.08 -10.71
CA SER A 246 17.09 2.00 -11.33
C SER A 246 16.33 3.18 -11.89
N ILE A 247 17.03 4.25 -12.28
CA ILE A 247 16.40 5.39 -12.97
C ILE A 247 15.84 4.90 -14.30
N GLU A 248 14.59 5.26 -14.60
CA GLU A 248 13.92 4.96 -15.87
C GLU A 248 14.28 6.05 -16.89
N ALA A 249 15.07 5.69 -17.90
CA ALA A 249 15.58 6.65 -18.88
C ALA A 249 14.50 7.14 -19.86
N ASP A 250 13.63 6.23 -20.30
CA ASP A 250 12.67 6.50 -21.37
C ASP A 250 11.34 7.09 -20.87
N ARG A 251 11.14 7.17 -19.54
CA ARG A 251 9.93 7.67 -18.86
C ARG A 251 8.63 7.32 -19.60
N ILE A 252 8.39 6.02 -19.79
CA ILE A 252 7.18 5.48 -20.42
C ILE A 252 6.22 4.99 -19.33
N SER A 253 4.95 5.37 -19.40
CA SER A 253 3.91 4.88 -18.46
C SER A 253 3.60 3.39 -18.68
N LEU A 254 3.10 2.71 -17.64
CA LEU A 254 2.66 1.30 -17.78
C LEU A 254 1.55 1.16 -18.82
N PHE A 255 0.63 2.13 -18.89
CA PHE A 255 -0.41 2.15 -19.91
C PHE A 255 0.17 2.16 -21.34
N GLN A 256 1.18 3.00 -21.60
CA GLN A 256 1.85 3.05 -22.89
C GLN A 256 2.62 1.77 -23.19
N GLN A 257 3.33 1.21 -22.21
CA GLN A 257 4.05 -0.07 -22.35
C GLN A 257 3.08 -1.20 -22.72
N TRP A 258 1.95 -1.32 -22.02
CA TRP A 258 0.93 -2.31 -22.32
C TRP A 258 0.30 -2.08 -23.69
N ARG A 259 0.03 -0.83 -24.07
CA ARG A 259 -0.51 -0.50 -25.40
C ARG A 259 0.45 -0.94 -26.52
N ILE A 260 1.75 -0.66 -26.38
CA ILE A 260 2.78 -1.08 -27.34
C ILE A 260 2.86 -2.60 -27.41
N TYR A 261 2.85 -3.27 -26.26
CA TYR A 261 2.83 -4.74 -26.18
C TYR A 261 1.62 -5.33 -26.91
N TRP A 262 0.41 -4.80 -26.65
CA TRP A 262 -0.82 -5.24 -27.31
C TRP A 262 -0.80 -5.06 -28.82
N VAL A 263 -0.28 -3.92 -29.32
CA VAL A 263 -0.11 -3.70 -30.77
C VAL A 263 0.86 -4.72 -31.36
N ARG A 264 2.00 -4.96 -30.72
CA ARG A 264 2.99 -5.96 -31.17
C ARG A 264 2.42 -7.37 -31.21
N VAL A 265 1.66 -7.77 -30.19
CA VAL A 265 0.99 -9.09 -30.16
C VAL A 265 -0.07 -9.21 -31.25
N LYS A 266 -0.81 -8.12 -31.54
CA LYS A 266 -1.77 -8.10 -32.63
C LYS A 266 -1.09 -8.24 -33.99
N GLU A 267 0.01 -7.52 -34.21
CA GLU A 267 0.82 -7.61 -35.43
C GLU A 267 1.48 -8.98 -35.61
N SER A 268 2.00 -9.60 -34.54
CA SER A 268 2.58 -10.93 -34.61
C SER A 268 1.55 -12.02 -34.88
N ARG A 269 0.32 -11.89 -34.34
CA ARG A 269 -0.81 -12.76 -34.72
C ARG A 269 -1.22 -12.56 -36.18
N PHE A 270 -1.19 -11.32 -36.69
CA PHE A 270 -1.53 -11.04 -38.09
C PHE A 270 -0.45 -11.53 -39.08
N LYS A 271 0.81 -11.53 -38.67
CA LYS A 271 1.94 -12.09 -39.45
C LYS A 271 2.12 -13.60 -39.29
N GLY A 272 1.32 -14.25 -38.43
CA GLY A 272 1.41 -15.67 -38.08
C GLY A 272 0.66 -16.64 -38.99
N GLU A 273 0.24 -16.22 -40.19
CA GLU A 273 -0.38 -17.10 -41.22
C GLU A 273 0.34 -17.03 -42.60
N SER A 274 1.57 -16.50 -42.68
CA SER A 274 2.34 -16.46 -43.94
C SER A 274 3.78 -16.96 -43.79
N LEU A 275 3.97 -18.14 -43.21
CA LEU A 275 5.23 -18.87 -43.31
C LEU A 275 5.02 -20.04 -44.28
N ASP A 276 5.06 -19.73 -45.58
CA ASP A 276 5.26 -20.74 -46.62
C ASP A 276 6.63 -21.40 -46.36
N CYS A 277 6.62 -22.69 -46.02
CA CYS A 277 7.82 -23.51 -45.92
C CYS A 277 8.45 -23.67 -47.31
N GLU A 278 9.44 -22.85 -47.63
CA GLU A 278 10.31 -23.08 -48.78
C GLU A 278 11.35 -24.16 -48.43
N TYR A 279 11.08 -25.41 -48.82
CA TYR A 279 12.05 -26.50 -48.72
C TYR A 279 13.12 -26.35 -49.81
N THR A 280 14.32 -25.92 -49.45
CA THR A 280 15.49 -26.02 -50.34
C THR A 280 15.98 -27.48 -50.37
N ALA A 281 15.69 -28.18 -51.47
CA ALA A 281 16.29 -29.48 -51.76
C ALA A 281 17.78 -29.28 -52.10
N VAL A 282 18.67 -29.88 -51.31
CA VAL A 282 20.11 -29.95 -51.61
C VAL A 282 20.34 -31.14 -52.55
N SER A 283 20.68 -30.83 -53.81
CA SER A 283 21.13 -31.82 -54.80
C SER A 283 22.51 -32.36 -54.44
N THR A 284 22.61 -33.68 -54.24
CA THR A 284 23.87 -34.42 -54.26
C THR A 284 24.28 -34.72 -55.69
N THR A 285 25.45 -34.24 -56.11
CA THR A 285 26.18 -34.77 -57.27
C THR A 285 27.66 -34.90 -56.97
N THR A 286 28.09 -36.16 -57.00
CA THR A 286 29.42 -36.76 -57.24
C THR A 286 30.59 -36.37 -56.34
#